data_AF-A0A3D9HZ28-F1
#
_entry.id   AF-A0A3D9HZ28-F1
#
_cell.length_a   1.000
_cell.length_b   1.000
_cell.length_c   1.000
_cell.angle_alpha   90.00
_cell.angle_beta   90.00
_cell.angle_gamma   90.00
#
_symmetry.space_group_name_H-M   'P 1'
#
loop_
_entity.id
_entity.type
_entity.pdbx_description
1 polymer ?
#
loop_
_entity_poly.entity_id
_entity_poly.type
_entity_poly.pdbx_seq_one_letter_code
_entity_poly.pdbx_strand_id
1 'polypeptide(L)'
;MSKSKRDWKDSDGSVSLEASMVFPWVLMITFLLVVFALFISQRALLYYSSTVMAERTAFSWSNSTKDSRSGAYPQGQYDGLYWRLTDDALVRGLFGLVTDQEAATSVRIDSEMVEGQGRNAENKLQRIGYETASVHRMGTGEIDYRNAGINRQIEVRVTGNWIAEPLSWIRGDGETETEVTALIVEPAEFIRSFDLVRYYASRIKEAGAGGDAYRDKAGGVLQKRE
;
A
#
# COMPACT_ATOMS: atom_id res chain seq x y z
N MET A 1 63.96 17.87 65.02
CA MET A 1 63.37 18.78 64.01
C MET A 1 62.66 17.96 62.96
N SER A 2 61.32 17.96 63.02
CA SER A 2 60.45 17.22 62.10
C SER A 2 60.32 17.97 60.78
N LYS A 3 60.54 17.28 59.65
CA LYS A 3 60.09 17.75 58.33
C LYS A 3 59.11 16.72 57.77
N SER A 4 57.85 16.98 58.03
CA SER A 4 56.70 16.37 57.36
C SER A 4 56.80 16.66 55.86
N LYS A 5 57.09 15.65 55.05
CA LYS A 5 56.85 15.72 53.60
C LYS A 5 55.37 15.44 53.36
N ARG A 6 54.70 16.48 52.88
CA ARG A 6 53.29 16.50 52.55
C ARG A 6 53.17 16.03 51.10
N ASP A 7 52.83 14.76 50.91
CA ASP A 7 52.51 14.21 49.59
C ASP A 7 51.17 14.80 49.14
N TRP A 8 51.23 15.65 48.13
CA TRP A 8 50.06 16.06 47.38
C TRP A 8 49.62 14.85 46.56
N LYS A 9 48.52 14.21 46.97
CA LYS A 9 47.82 13.20 46.17
C LYS A 9 47.25 13.91 44.94
N ASP A 10 48.04 13.87 43.87
CA ASP A 10 47.65 14.33 42.54
C ASP A 10 46.51 13.45 42.03
N SER A 11 45.29 13.98 42.13
CA SER A 11 44.04 13.27 41.79
C SER A 11 43.59 13.57 40.35
N ASP A 12 44.24 14.55 39.70
CA ASP A 12 43.84 15.09 38.40
C ASP A 12 44.18 14.11 37.25
N GLY A 13 45.22 13.30 37.42
CA GLY A 13 45.58 12.24 36.47
C GLY A 13 44.61 11.04 36.48
N SER A 14 44.02 10.71 37.65
CA SER A 14 43.11 9.57 37.80
C SER A 14 41.82 9.77 37.00
N VAL A 15 41.28 11.01 37.02
CA VAL A 15 40.05 11.36 36.30
C VAL A 15 40.25 11.24 34.78
N SER A 16 41.40 11.64 34.24
CA SER A 16 41.69 11.50 32.80
C SER A 16 41.85 10.03 32.39
N LEU A 17 42.46 9.22 33.25
CA LEU A 17 42.66 7.79 33.03
C LEU A 17 41.33 7.02 33.08
N GLU A 18 40.46 7.31 34.04
CA GLU A 18 39.10 6.76 34.11
C GLU A 18 38.24 7.21 32.92
N ALA A 19 38.29 8.49 32.55
CA ALA A 19 37.55 9.01 31.40
C ALA A 19 37.99 8.36 30.08
N SER A 20 39.29 8.16 29.86
CA SER A 20 39.80 7.48 28.66
C SER A 20 39.42 6.00 28.59
N MET A 21 39.14 5.35 29.72
CA MET A 21 38.67 3.96 29.74
C MET A 21 37.16 3.85 29.52
N VAL A 22 36.37 4.78 30.05
CA VAL A 22 34.90 4.76 29.96
C VAL A 22 34.38 5.36 28.64
N PHE A 23 35.05 6.38 28.10
CA PHE A 23 34.62 7.07 26.87
C PHE A 23 34.43 6.13 25.66
N PRO A 24 35.34 5.19 25.34
CA PRO A 24 35.14 4.26 24.24
C PRO A 24 33.89 3.39 24.40
N TRP A 25 33.55 2.97 25.63
CA TRP A 25 32.35 2.18 25.89
C TRP A 25 31.08 2.99 25.71
N VAL A 26 31.04 4.22 26.25
CA VAL A 26 29.91 5.13 26.06
C VAL A 26 29.69 5.39 24.57
N LEU A 27 30.77 5.68 23.83
CA LEU A 27 30.73 5.91 22.40
C LEU A 27 30.26 4.67 21.63
N MET A 28 30.73 3.47 21.99
CA MET A 28 30.26 2.23 21.35
C MET A 28 28.77 2.00 21.59
N ILE A 29 28.28 2.23 22.81
CA ILE A 29 26.86 2.08 23.15
C ILE A 29 26.01 3.10 22.41
N THR A 30 26.45 4.36 22.30
CA THR A 30 25.71 5.37 21.54
C THR A 30 25.63 5.03 20.05
N PHE A 31 26.71 4.56 19.44
CA PHE A 31 26.68 4.09 18.05
C PHE A 31 25.74 2.90 17.88
N LEU A 32 25.75 1.92 18.78
CA LEU A 32 24.82 0.79 18.75
C LEU A 32 23.35 1.26 18.82
N LEU A 33 23.04 2.20 19.70
CA LEU A 33 21.69 2.77 19.81
C LEU A 33 21.27 3.51 18.53
N VAL A 34 22.18 4.26 17.89
CA VAL A 34 21.91 4.95 16.63
C VAL A 34 21.64 3.94 15.51
N VAL A 35 22.48 2.92 15.37
CA VAL A 35 22.31 1.85 14.37
C VAL A 35 20.99 1.10 14.59
N PHE A 36 20.65 0.81 15.84
CA PHE A 36 19.38 0.17 16.20
C PHE A 36 18.17 1.03 15.86
N ALA A 37 18.23 2.34 16.14
CA ALA A 37 17.17 3.28 15.79
C ALA A 37 16.96 3.36 14.26
N LEU A 38 18.05 3.38 13.49
CA LEU A 38 18.01 3.34 12.02
C LEU A 38 17.41 2.03 11.49
N PHE A 39 17.72 0.92 12.14
CA PHE A 39 17.17 -0.38 11.75
C PHE A 39 15.64 -0.43 11.90
N ILE A 40 15.11 0.08 13.02
CA ILE A 40 13.66 0.13 13.25
C ILE A 40 12.98 1.14 12.32
N SER A 41 13.61 2.29 12.08
CA SER A 41 13.00 3.37 11.29
C SER A 41 12.76 2.95 9.83
N GLN A 42 13.63 2.14 9.23
CA GLN A 42 13.47 1.65 7.86
C GLN A 42 12.16 0.88 7.67
N ARG A 43 11.87 -0.08 8.55
CA ARG A 43 10.62 -0.86 8.47
C ARG A 43 9.39 0.00 8.73
N ALA A 44 9.49 0.93 9.69
CA ALA A 44 8.40 1.85 10.01
C ALA A 44 8.08 2.78 8.83
N LEU A 45 9.10 3.31 8.15
CA LEU A 45 8.94 4.17 6.98
C LEU A 45 8.34 3.39 5.80
N LEU A 46 8.84 2.18 5.53
CA LEU A 46 8.29 1.35 4.47
C LEU A 46 6.81 1.04 4.73
N TYR A 47 6.47 0.58 5.94
CA TYR A 47 5.09 0.29 6.33
C TYR A 47 4.17 1.51 6.25
N TYR A 48 4.63 2.68 6.73
CA TYR A 48 3.88 3.93 6.62
C TYR A 48 3.59 4.27 5.15
N SER A 49 4.61 4.13 4.30
CA SER A 49 4.52 4.42 2.89
C SER A 49 3.50 3.51 2.18
N SER A 50 3.57 2.19 2.43
CA SER A 50 2.63 1.19 1.92
C SER A 50 1.20 1.44 2.41
N THR A 51 1.05 1.86 3.68
CA THR A 51 -0.26 2.21 4.26
C THR A 51 -0.86 3.43 3.58
N VAL A 52 -0.07 4.48 3.37
CA VAL A 52 -0.53 5.70 2.67
C VAL A 52 -0.98 5.37 1.25
N MET A 53 -0.29 4.47 0.53
CA MET A 53 -0.73 4.00 -0.78
C MET A 53 -2.05 3.27 -0.73
N ALA A 54 -2.16 2.27 0.15
CA ALA A 54 -3.35 1.44 0.25
C ALA A 54 -4.58 2.29 0.57
N GLU A 55 -4.47 3.15 1.58
CA GLU A 55 -5.55 4.04 2.03
C GLU A 55 -5.93 5.08 0.97
N ARG A 56 -4.96 5.73 0.32
CA ARG A 56 -5.25 6.69 -0.75
C ARG A 56 -5.91 6.03 -1.95
N THR A 57 -5.45 4.84 -2.32
CA THR A 57 -6.06 4.04 -3.39
C THR A 57 -7.50 3.68 -3.04
N ALA A 58 -7.73 3.17 -1.84
CA ALA A 58 -9.07 2.80 -1.39
C ALA A 58 -10.01 4.01 -1.33
N PHE A 59 -9.52 5.15 -0.83
CA PHE A 59 -10.31 6.38 -0.69
C PHE A 59 -10.62 7.06 -2.04
N SER A 60 -9.67 7.01 -2.99
CA SER A 60 -9.84 7.62 -4.31
C SER A 60 -10.64 6.74 -5.27
N TRP A 61 -10.80 5.43 -4.96
CA TRP A 61 -11.47 4.44 -5.81
C TRP A 61 -12.81 4.91 -6.37
N SER A 62 -13.54 5.68 -5.57
CA SER A 62 -14.89 6.17 -5.88
C SER A 62 -15.04 7.00 -7.16
N ASN A 63 -13.97 7.56 -7.70
CA ASN A 63 -14.02 8.27 -8.97
C ASN A 63 -12.64 8.20 -9.65
N SER A 64 -12.63 7.92 -10.94
CA SER A 64 -11.43 7.81 -11.77
C SER A 64 -10.65 9.11 -11.87
N THR A 65 -11.28 10.26 -11.73
CA THR A 65 -10.64 11.58 -11.81
C THR A 65 -10.31 12.17 -10.45
N LYS A 66 -10.64 11.49 -9.35
CA LYS A 66 -10.36 11.97 -8.00
C LYS A 66 -8.85 12.10 -7.78
N ASP A 67 -8.44 13.24 -7.25
CA ASP A 67 -7.04 13.51 -6.93
C ASP A 67 -6.58 12.57 -5.81
N SER A 68 -5.48 11.86 -6.04
CA SER A 68 -5.05 10.77 -5.15
C SER A 68 -4.46 11.29 -3.83
N ARG A 69 -4.00 12.55 -3.79
CA ARG A 69 -3.34 13.16 -2.63
C ARG A 69 -4.31 13.92 -1.72
N SER A 70 -5.16 14.74 -2.30
CA SER A 70 -6.14 15.61 -1.63
C SER A 70 -7.52 14.96 -1.51
N GLY A 71 -7.82 13.97 -2.37
CA GLY A 71 -9.15 13.42 -2.47
C GLY A 71 -10.17 14.38 -3.10
N ALA A 72 -9.72 15.50 -3.68
CA ALA A 72 -10.60 16.48 -4.28
C ALA A 72 -11.22 15.94 -5.58
N TYR A 73 -12.44 16.37 -5.85
CA TYR A 73 -13.12 16.12 -7.12
C TYR A 73 -12.80 17.26 -8.09
N PRO A 74 -12.14 16.99 -9.24
CA PRO A 74 -11.97 18.01 -10.26
C PRO A 74 -13.34 18.49 -10.78
N GLN A 75 -13.50 19.80 -10.91
CA GLN A 75 -14.76 20.40 -11.31
C GLN A 75 -15.16 19.97 -12.72
N GLY A 76 -16.41 19.50 -12.87
CA GLY A 76 -16.97 19.11 -14.17
C GLY A 76 -16.50 17.74 -14.70
N GLN A 77 -15.62 17.04 -13.98
CA GLN A 77 -15.15 15.71 -14.35
C GLN A 77 -15.77 14.65 -13.44
N TYR A 78 -16.89 14.09 -13.88
CA TYR A 78 -17.58 13.01 -13.18
C TYR A 78 -17.54 11.73 -14.02
N ASP A 79 -17.47 10.60 -13.32
CA ASP A 79 -17.72 9.32 -13.95
C ASP A 79 -19.23 9.09 -14.09
N GLY A 80 -19.63 8.43 -15.18
CA GLY A 80 -21.03 8.07 -15.38
C GLY A 80 -21.46 7.01 -14.38
N LEU A 81 -22.71 7.04 -13.91
CA LEU A 81 -23.22 6.22 -12.79
C LEU A 81 -22.87 4.71 -12.83
N TYR A 82 -22.70 4.16 -14.03
CA TYR A 82 -22.53 2.73 -14.29
C TYR A 82 -21.13 2.34 -14.80
N TRP A 83 -20.15 3.26 -14.75
CA TRP A 83 -18.80 3.01 -15.27
C TRP A 83 -18.12 1.77 -14.63
N ARG A 84 -18.40 1.50 -13.34
CA ARG A 84 -17.85 0.36 -12.61
C ARG A 84 -18.39 -1.01 -13.07
N LEU A 85 -19.55 -1.05 -13.72
CA LEU A 85 -20.11 -2.33 -14.16
C LEU A 85 -19.32 -2.91 -15.33
N THR A 86 -18.68 -2.06 -16.12
CA THR A 86 -17.83 -2.46 -17.25
C THR A 86 -16.35 -2.47 -16.89
N ASP A 87 -15.87 -1.44 -16.20
CA ASP A 87 -14.42 -1.17 -16.10
C ASP A 87 -13.76 -1.72 -14.82
N ASP A 88 -14.56 -2.22 -13.85
CA ASP A 88 -14.13 -2.59 -12.49
C ASP A 88 -14.50 -4.05 -12.10
N ALA A 89 -14.81 -4.88 -13.10
CA ALA A 89 -15.22 -6.30 -12.96
C ALA A 89 -16.38 -6.56 -11.97
N LEU A 90 -17.10 -5.51 -11.55
CA LEU A 90 -18.04 -5.52 -10.43
C LEU A 90 -19.25 -6.42 -10.71
N VAL A 91 -19.73 -6.43 -11.96
CA VAL A 91 -20.80 -7.33 -12.41
C VAL A 91 -20.38 -8.79 -12.27
N ARG A 92 -19.16 -9.15 -12.70
CA ARG A 92 -18.69 -10.54 -12.68
C ARG A 92 -18.65 -11.05 -11.23
N GLY A 93 -18.14 -10.22 -10.30
CA GLY A 93 -18.14 -10.53 -8.86
C GLY A 93 -19.54 -10.67 -8.25
N LEU A 94 -20.47 -9.79 -8.59
CA LEU A 94 -21.84 -9.81 -8.04
C LEU A 94 -22.71 -10.98 -8.53
N PHE A 95 -22.51 -11.44 -9.77
CA PHE A 95 -23.23 -12.59 -10.32
C PHE A 95 -22.55 -13.93 -9.99
N GLY A 96 -21.46 -13.92 -9.21
CA GLY A 96 -20.70 -15.12 -8.86
C GLY A 96 -20.05 -15.79 -10.07
N LEU A 97 -19.75 -15.02 -11.11
CA LEU A 97 -19.10 -15.48 -12.35
C LEU A 97 -17.56 -15.44 -12.24
N VAL A 98 -17.03 -15.04 -11.08
CA VAL A 98 -15.60 -14.90 -10.80
C VAL A 98 -15.13 -16.10 -9.99
N THR A 99 -14.07 -16.74 -10.48
CA THR A 99 -13.20 -17.60 -9.65
C THR A 99 -12.17 -16.71 -8.96
N ASP A 100 -11.78 -17.00 -7.71
CA ASP A 100 -10.93 -16.16 -6.84
C ASP A 100 -9.65 -15.57 -7.49
N GLN A 101 -9.15 -16.17 -8.59
CA GLN A 101 -7.96 -15.70 -9.30
C GLN A 101 -8.24 -14.66 -10.41
N GLU A 102 -9.46 -14.53 -10.92
CA GLU A 102 -9.77 -13.69 -12.09
C GLU A 102 -10.23 -12.26 -11.74
N ALA A 103 -10.53 -11.97 -10.48
CA ALA A 103 -10.95 -10.62 -10.03
C ALA A 103 -9.84 -9.82 -9.34
N ALA A 104 -8.59 -10.21 -9.54
CA ALA A 104 -7.43 -9.46 -9.10
C ALA A 104 -6.85 -8.66 -10.28
N THR A 105 -6.76 -7.35 -10.15
CA THR A 105 -5.97 -6.49 -11.06
C THR A 105 -4.71 -6.07 -10.31
N SER A 106 -3.54 -6.40 -10.84
CA SER A 106 -2.27 -6.09 -10.21
C SER A 106 -1.44 -5.12 -11.05
N VAL A 107 -0.70 -4.25 -10.37
CA VAL A 107 0.23 -3.30 -10.97
C VAL A 107 1.54 -3.35 -10.20
N ARG A 108 2.64 -3.57 -10.92
CA ARG A 108 3.99 -3.54 -10.33
C ARG A 108 4.43 -2.12 -10.06
N ILE A 109 4.96 -1.87 -8.87
CA ILE A 109 5.64 -0.64 -8.46
C ILE A 109 7.14 -0.80 -8.73
N ASP A 110 7.70 0.07 -9.55
CA ASP A 110 9.13 0.20 -9.74
C ASP A 110 9.52 1.65 -10.07
N SER A 111 10.82 1.94 -10.16
CA SER A 111 11.34 3.26 -10.47
C SER A 111 11.12 3.71 -11.93
N GLU A 112 10.73 2.79 -12.81
CA GLU A 112 10.47 3.03 -14.24
C GLU A 112 8.97 3.13 -14.55
N MET A 113 8.12 3.04 -13.52
CA MET A 113 6.67 3.14 -13.66
C MET A 113 6.26 4.42 -14.37
N VAL A 114 5.40 4.26 -15.37
CA VAL A 114 4.77 5.36 -16.10
C VAL A 114 3.42 5.69 -15.47
N GLU A 115 3.06 6.97 -15.45
CA GLU A 115 1.75 7.41 -15.01
C GLU A 115 0.64 6.78 -15.87
N GLY A 116 -0.27 6.06 -15.23
CA GLY A 116 -1.40 5.41 -15.92
C GLY A 116 -2.35 6.42 -16.55
N GLN A 117 -2.59 6.30 -17.85
CA GLN A 117 -3.50 7.18 -18.60
C GLN A 117 -4.80 6.44 -18.93
N GLY A 118 -5.81 6.60 -18.07
CA GLY A 118 -7.13 6.04 -18.31
C GLY A 118 -8.02 5.96 -17.07
N ARG A 119 -9.20 5.34 -17.23
CA ARG A 119 -10.23 5.25 -16.18
C ARG A 119 -10.36 3.85 -15.57
N ASN A 120 -9.77 2.85 -16.22
CA ASN A 120 -9.79 1.44 -15.81
C ASN A 120 -9.06 1.24 -14.47
N ALA A 121 -9.39 0.17 -13.76
CA ALA A 121 -8.79 -0.19 -12.48
C ALA A 121 -7.25 -0.18 -12.54
N GLU A 122 -6.66 -0.79 -13.56
CA GLU A 122 -5.20 -0.82 -13.75
C GLU A 122 -4.57 0.58 -13.85
N ASN A 123 -5.14 1.46 -14.66
CA ASN A 123 -4.66 2.84 -14.82
C ASN A 123 -4.78 3.64 -13.53
N LYS A 124 -5.82 3.40 -12.72
CA LYS A 124 -5.95 4.01 -11.39
C LYS A 124 -4.84 3.55 -10.46
N LEU A 125 -4.56 2.24 -10.43
CA LEU A 125 -3.47 1.67 -9.62
C LEU A 125 -2.12 2.23 -10.06
N GLN A 126 -1.85 2.31 -11.37
CA GLN A 126 -0.62 2.89 -11.93
C GLN A 126 -0.47 4.37 -11.56
N ARG A 127 -1.53 5.18 -11.68
CA ARG A 127 -1.46 6.61 -11.31
C ARG A 127 -1.07 6.80 -9.84
N ILE A 128 -1.69 6.03 -8.95
CA ILE A 128 -1.43 6.16 -7.50
C ILE A 128 -0.08 5.56 -7.12
N GLY A 129 0.31 4.47 -7.78
CA GLY A 129 1.66 3.90 -7.72
C GLY A 129 2.70 4.96 -8.04
N TYR A 130 2.55 5.64 -9.19
CA TYR A 130 3.46 6.67 -9.67
C TYR A 130 3.51 7.90 -8.75
N GLU A 131 2.34 8.42 -8.35
CA GLU A 131 2.26 9.56 -7.43
C GLU A 131 2.90 9.26 -6.07
N THR A 132 2.76 8.03 -5.57
CA THR A 132 3.28 7.71 -4.24
C THR A 132 4.76 7.33 -4.28
N ALA A 133 5.20 6.59 -5.30
CA ALA A 133 6.61 6.25 -5.52
C ALA A 133 7.48 7.48 -5.84
N SER A 134 6.91 8.52 -6.47
CA SER A 134 7.63 9.78 -6.71
C SER A 134 7.82 10.63 -5.45
N VAL A 135 6.91 10.55 -4.48
CA VAL A 135 6.96 11.32 -3.23
C VAL A 135 7.70 10.58 -2.13
N HIS A 136 7.46 9.28 -2.00
CA HIS A 136 8.08 8.41 -1.01
C HIS A 136 9.03 7.51 -1.78
N ARG A 137 10.32 7.52 -1.43
CA ARG A 137 11.33 6.59 -2.00
C ARG A 137 10.99 5.16 -1.59
N MET A 138 10.02 4.59 -2.28
CA MET A 138 9.56 3.23 -2.11
C MET A 138 10.49 2.31 -2.87
N GLY A 139 10.65 1.10 -2.35
CA GLY A 139 11.32 0.04 -3.11
C GLY A 139 10.41 -0.47 -4.23
N THR A 140 10.71 -1.67 -4.71
CA THR A 140 9.91 -2.36 -5.72
C THR A 140 8.73 -3.07 -5.05
N GLY A 141 7.63 -3.27 -5.76
CA GLY A 141 6.44 -3.88 -5.17
C GLY A 141 5.31 -4.18 -6.15
N GLU A 142 4.14 -4.45 -5.62
CA GLU A 142 2.89 -4.71 -6.33
C GLU A 142 1.72 -4.08 -5.56
N ILE A 143 0.78 -3.51 -6.31
CA ILE A 143 -0.54 -3.08 -5.81
C ILE A 143 -1.57 -3.98 -6.46
N ASP A 144 -2.31 -4.70 -5.64
CA ASP A 144 -3.38 -5.59 -6.04
C ASP A 144 -4.73 -4.98 -5.66
N TYR A 145 -5.64 -4.91 -6.63
CA TYR A 145 -7.05 -4.70 -6.37
C TYR A 145 -7.76 -6.05 -6.41
N ARG A 146 -8.43 -6.43 -5.33
CA ARG A 146 -9.24 -7.65 -5.26
C ARG A 146 -10.71 -7.30 -5.10
N ASN A 147 -11.53 -7.86 -6.00
CA ASN A 147 -12.98 -7.73 -5.96
C ASN A 147 -13.68 -9.08 -5.74
N ALA A 148 -13.86 -9.46 -4.47
CA ALA A 148 -14.58 -10.67 -4.06
C ALA A 148 -16.07 -10.35 -3.80
N GLY A 149 -16.75 -9.84 -4.83
CA GLY A 149 -18.19 -9.53 -4.82
C GLY A 149 -18.55 -8.33 -3.93
N ILE A 150 -18.66 -8.58 -2.62
CA ILE A 150 -18.99 -7.55 -1.61
C ILE A 150 -17.72 -7.03 -0.92
N ASN A 151 -16.68 -7.88 -0.81
CA ASN A 151 -15.43 -7.49 -0.20
C ASN A 151 -14.47 -6.96 -1.28
N ARG A 152 -14.22 -5.65 -1.24
CA ARG A 152 -13.31 -4.95 -2.14
C ARG A 152 -12.15 -4.38 -1.34
N GLN A 153 -10.95 -4.78 -1.72
CA GLN A 153 -9.75 -4.41 -0.98
C GLN A 153 -8.60 -4.07 -1.93
N ILE A 154 -7.75 -3.18 -1.47
CA ILE A 154 -6.45 -2.87 -2.06
C ILE A 154 -5.41 -3.51 -1.17
N GLU A 155 -4.55 -4.32 -1.75
CA GLU A 155 -3.41 -4.96 -1.11
C GLU A 155 -2.13 -4.37 -1.73
N VAL A 156 -1.20 -3.93 -0.89
CA VAL A 156 0.06 -3.32 -1.30
C VAL A 156 1.18 -4.15 -0.70
N ARG A 157 1.98 -4.77 -1.57
CA ARG A 157 3.17 -5.54 -1.20
C ARG A 157 4.40 -4.79 -1.70
N VAL A 158 5.23 -4.30 -0.80
CA VAL A 158 6.42 -3.51 -1.16
C VAL A 158 7.64 -4.07 -0.45
N THR A 159 8.70 -4.18 -1.23
CA THR A 159 10.01 -4.68 -0.85
C THR A 159 11.04 -3.56 -0.97
N GLY A 160 11.57 -3.14 0.18
CA GLY A 160 12.57 -2.08 0.27
C GLY A 160 13.99 -2.64 0.38
N ASN A 161 14.87 -2.23 -0.54
CA ASN A 161 16.32 -2.45 -0.43
C ASN A 161 17.09 -1.19 0.02
N TRP A 162 16.43 -0.26 0.71
CA TRP A 162 17.15 0.80 1.41
C TRP A 162 17.85 0.18 2.62
N ILE A 163 19.11 -0.18 2.45
CA ILE A 163 20.00 -0.54 3.55
C ILE A 163 21.01 0.60 3.66
N ALA A 164 21.14 1.19 4.85
CA ALA A 164 22.30 2.06 5.08
C ALA A 164 23.55 1.18 5.00
N GLU A 165 24.56 1.56 4.21
CA GLU A 165 25.87 0.88 4.11
C GLU A 165 26.39 0.28 5.45
N PRO A 166 26.35 0.98 6.61
CA PRO A 166 26.78 0.40 7.89
C PRO A 166 25.84 -0.66 8.49
N LEU A 167 24.76 -1.06 7.82
CA LEU A 167 23.83 -2.10 8.25
C LEU A 167 23.88 -3.33 7.33
N SER A 168 24.48 -3.23 6.13
CA SER A 168 24.53 -4.31 5.14
C SER A 168 25.27 -5.54 5.67
N TRP A 169 26.36 -5.34 6.43
CA TRP A 169 27.12 -6.40 7.08
C TRP A 169 26.36 -7.15 8.19
N ILE A 170 25.35 -6.52 8.81
CA ILE A 170 24.54 -7.13 9.88
C ILE A 170 23.31 -7.84 9.31
N ARG A 171 22.65 -7.23 8.32
CA ARG A 171 21.39 -7.72 7.76
C ARG A 171 21.61 -8.75 6.63
N GLY A 172 22.76 -8.72 5.95
CA GLY A 172 22.95 -9.45 4.70
C GLY A 172 22.10 -8.86 3.56
N ASP A 173 21.89 -9.62 2.48
CA ASP A 173 21.07 -9.24 1.32
C ASP A 173 19.56 -9.33 1.61
N GLY A 174 19.17 -9.25 2.88
CA GLY A 174 17.79 -9.40 3.33
C GLY A 174 16.98 -8.16 3.00
N GLU A 175 16.03 -8.29 2.09
CA GLU A 175 15.10 -7.23 1.74
C GLU A 175 14.06 -7.03 2.86
N THR A 176 13.60 -5.79 3.05
CA THR A 176 12.51 -5.51 3.98
C THR A 176 11.19 -5.61 3.23
N GLU A 177 10.38 -6.60 3.54
CA GLU A 177 9.05 -6.78 2.95
C GLU A 177 7.96 -6.20 3.85
N THR A 178 6.95 -5.59 3.24
CA THR A 178 5.74 -5.13 3.90
C THR A 178 4.52 -5.47 3.07
N GLU A 179 3.47 -5.90 3.75
CA GLU A 179 2.14 -6.14 3.18
C GLU A 179 1.13 -5.32 3.96
N VAL A 180 0.32 -4.54 3.25
CA VAL A 180 -0.74 -3.71 3.84
C VAL A 180 -2.03 -3.86 3.03
N THR A 181 -3.16 -3.95 3.71
CA THR A 181 -4.48 -4.06 3.08
C THR A 181 -5.39 -2.92 3.52
N ALA A 182 -6.10 -2.30 2.59
CA ALA A 182 -7.13 -1.29 2.85
C ALA A 182 -8.46 -1.67 2.19
N LEU A 183 -9.57 -1.41 2.89
CA LEU A 183 -10.92 -1.73 2.42
C LEU A 183 -11.55 -0.56 1.66
N ILE A 184 -12.23 -0.87 0.55
CA ILE A 184 -12.95 0.12 -0.24
C ILE A 184 -14.40 0.23 0.28
N VAL A 185 -14.69 1.29 1.03
CA VAL A 185 -16.00 1.52 1.65
C VAL A 185 -16.81 2.55 0.85
N GLU A 186 -17.87 2.10 0.17
CA GLU A 186 -18.77 2.96 -0.62
C GLU A 186 -20.25 2.59 -0.40
N PRO A 187 -20.90 3.10 0.66
CA PRO A 187 -22.25 2.66 1.03
C PRO A 187 -23.31 2.92 -0.05
N ALA A 188 -23.21 4.06 -0.75
CA ALA A 188 -24.17 4.42 -1.79
C ALA A 188 -24.08 3.50 -3.02
N GLU A 189 -22.87 3.13 -3.45
CA GLU A 189 -22.67 2.18 -4.54
C GLU A 189 -23.08 0.76 -4.13
N PHE A 190 -22.86 0.39 -2.87
CA PHE A 190 -23.33 -0.89 -2.34
C PHE A 190 -24.85 -1.03 -2.47
N ILE A 191 -25.62 -0.02 -2.04
CA ILE A 191 -27.09 -0.03 -2.15
C ILE A 191 -27.51 -0.10 -3.63
N ARG A 192 -26.87 0.68 -4.51
CA ARG A 192 -27.17 0.67 -5.95
C ARG A 192 -26.93 -0.69 -6.58
N SER A 193 -25.76 -1.29 -6.33
CA SER A 193 -25.41 -2.62 -6.84
C SER A 193 -26.34 -3.70 -6.31
N PHE A 194 -26.69 -3.62 -5.02
CA PHE A 194 -27.62 -4.56 -4.40
C PHE A 194 -29.02 -4.48 -5.02
N ASP A 195 -29.55 -3.26 -5.22
CA ASP A 195 -30.86 -3.08 -5.85
C ASP A 195 -30.86 -3.55 -7.31
N LEU A 196 -29.77 -3.28 -8.04
CA LEU A 196 -29.57 -3.76 -9.40
C LEU A 196 -29.59 -5.30 -9.45
N VAL A 197 -28.83 -5.96 -8.58
CA VAL A 197 -28.82 -7.43 -8.48
C VAL A 197 -30.20 -7.96 -8.11
N ARG A 198 -30.89 -7.35 -7.13
CA ARG A 198 -32.24 -7.74 -6.73
C ARG A 198 -33.22 -7.66 -7.89
N TYR A 199 -33.22 -6.55 -8.63
CA TYR A 199 -34.09 -6.31 -9.77
C TYR A 199 -33.84 -7.30 -10.92
N TYR A 200 -32.57 -7.50 -11.30
CA TYR A 200 -32.24 -8.46 -12.36
C TYR A 200 -32.47 -9.90 -11.92
N ALA A 201 -32.22 -10.25 -10.66
CA ALA A 201 -32.49 -11.59 -10.14
C ALA A 201 -33.99 -11.92 -10.17
N SER A 202 -34.87 -10.98 -9.77
CA SER A 202 -36.32 -11.18 -9.88
C SER A 202 -36.74 -11.29 -11.34
N ARG A 203 -36.19 -10.46 -12.22
CA ARG A 203 -36.53 -10.48 -13.66
C ARG A 203 -36.10 -11.77 -14.34
N ILE A 204 -34.93 -12.30 -14.01
CA ILE A 204 -34.44 -13.59 -14.52
C ILE A 204 -35.33 -14.74 -14.03
N LYS A 205 -35.74 -14.71 -12.75
CA LYS A 205 -36.65 -15.71 -12.19
C LYS A 205 -38.02 -15.71 -12.87
N GLU A 206 -38.52 -14.54 -13.24
CA GLU A 206 -39.79 -14.37 -13.97
C GLU A 206 -39.71 -14.74 -15.46
N ALA A 207 -38.52 -14.66 -16.08
CA ALA A 207 -38.35 -14.79 -17.52
C ALA A 207 -38.55 -16.21 -18.08
N GLY A 208 -38.74 -17.25 -17.24
CA GLY A 208 -39.13 -18.61 -17.64
C GLY A 208 -38.09 -19.41 -18.45
N ALA A 209 -37.15 -18.76 -19.14
CA ALA A 209 -35.97 -19.36 -19.73
C ALA A 209 -34.91 -19.51 -18.63
N GLY A 210 -34.52 -20.75 -18.32
CA GLY A 210 -33.65 -21.10 -17.19
C GLY A 210 -32.48 -20.14 -16.96
N GLY A 211 -32.16 -19.90 -15.69
CA GLY A 211 -31.23 -18.85 -15.25
C GLY A 211 -29.86 -18.87 -15.94
N ASP A 212 -29.41 -20.03 -16.41
CA ASP A 212 -28.14 -20.21 -17.12
C ASP A 212 -28.14 -19.55 -18.51
N ALA A 213 -29.22 -19.67 -19.28
CA ALA A 213 -29.34 -19.05 -20.61
C ALA A 213 -29.36 -17.51 -20.54
N TYR A 214 -29.82 -16.95 -19.42
CA TYR A 214 -29.83 -15.50 -19.19
C TYR A 214 -28.47 -15.00 -18.70
N ARG A 215 -27.75 -15.79 -17.90
CA ARG A 215 -26.35 -15.52 -17.50
C ARG A 215 -25.42 -15.51 -18.70
N ASP A 216 -25.56 -16.49 -19.60
CA ASP A 216 -24.76 -16.58 -20.82
C ASP A 216 -25.03 -15.40 -21.77
N LYS A 217 -26.30 -15.00 -21.92
CA LYS A 217 -26.66 -13.80 -22.70
C LYS A 217 -26.13 -12.51 -22.08
N ALA A 218 -26.16 -12.38 -20.76
CA ALA A 218 -25.62 -11.22 -20.06
C ALA A 218 -24.09 -11.13 -20.22
N GLY A 219 -23.38 -12.25 -20.10
CA GLY A 219 -21.94 -12.33 -20.38
C GLY A 219 -21.60 -11.94 -21.83
N GLY A 220 -22.40 -12.40 -22.80
CA GLY A 220 -22.20 -12.09 -24.22
C GLY A 220 -22.44 -10.62 -24.60
N VAL A 221 -23.24 -9.87 -23.83
CA VAL A 221 -23.42 -8.41 -24.04
C VAL A 221 -22.23 -7.63 -23.49
N LEU A 222 -21.60 -8.13 -22.41
CA LEU A 222 -20.42 -7.50 -21.80
C LEU A 222 -19.18 -7.71 -22.68
N GLN A 223 -18.98 -8.90 -23.26
CA GLN A 223 -17.87 -9.18 -24.18
C GLN A 223 -17.93 -8.40 -25.51
N LYS A 224 -19.11 -7.94 -25.93
CA LYS A 224 -19.28 -7.14 -27.16
C LYS A 224 -18.95 -5.65 -27.01
N ARG A 225 -18.61 -5.20 -25.79
CA ARG A 225 -18.33 -3.79 -25.47
C ARG A 225 -16.90 -3.52 -25.00
N GLU A 226 -16.05 -4.54 -24.93
CA GLU A 226 -14.58 -4.36 -24.99
C GLU A 226 -14.14 -4.12 -26.44
#